data_AF-A0A537LLC6-F1
#
_entry.id   AF-A0A537LLC6-F1
#
_cell.length_a   1.000
_cell.length_b   1.000
_cell.length_c   1.000
_cell.angle_alpha   90.00
_cell.angle_beta   90.00
_cell.angle_gamma   90.00
#
_symmetry.space_group_name_H-M   'P 1'
#
loop_
_entity.id
_entity.type
_entity.pdbx_description
1 polymer ?
#
loop_
_entity_poly.entity_id
_entity_poly.type
_entity_poly.pdbx_seq_one_letter_code
_entity_poly.pdbx_strand_id
1 'polypeptide(L)' 'MKTSSEFLSAAMGAALQAGTRLREMLGDSRASKGVTTKRGPADLVTRADRMTEDLIVGLLRARFPSHGVAAEEGTAHTG' A
#
# COMPACT_ATOMS: atom_id res chain seq x y z
N MET A 1 22.83 -1.38 -13.26
CA MET A 1 22.53 -1.83 -11.89
C MET A 1 21.94 -0.65 -11.14
N LYS A 2 20.77 -0.82 -10.51
CA LYS A 2 20.14 0.27 -9.74
C LYS A 2 20.89 0.49 -8.43
N THR A 3 20.85 1.73 -7.90
CA THR A 3 21.57 2.08 -6.67
C THR A 3 20.63 2.05 -5.46
N SER A 4 21.19 1.94 -4.25
CA SER A 4 20.42 2.06 -2.99
C SER A 4 19.63 3.39 -2.94
N SER A 5 20.19 4.46 -3.49
CA SER A 5 19.53 5.77 -3.63
C SER A 5 18.28 5.72 -4.52
N GLU A 6 18.30 4.96 -5.62
CA GLU A 6 17.13 4.82 -6.50
C GLU A 6 15.98 4.05 -5.82
N PHE A 7 16.30 3.00 -5.07
CA PHE A 7 15.29 2.24 -4.31
C PHE A 7 14.64 3.12 -3.23
N LEU A 8 15.46 3.86 -2.48
CA LEU A 8 14.96 4.77 -1.45
C LEU A 8 14.07 5.87 -2.05
N SER A 9 14.48 6.47 -3.16
CA SER A 9 13.70 7.51 -3.83
C SER A 9 12.33 6.98 -4.29
N ALA A 10 12.28 5.78 -4.88
CA ALA A 10 11.03 5.16 -5.29
C ALA A 10 10.13 4.82 -4.10
N ALA A 11 10.70 4.32 -2.99
CA ALA A 11 9.95 4.03 -1.77
C ALA A 11 9.35 5.31 -1.15
N MET A 12 10.14 6.40 -1.06
CA MET A 12 9.65 7.70 -0.60
C MET A 12 8.52 8.23 -1.48
N GLY A 13 8.67 8.13 -2.80
CA GLY A 13 7.64 8.56 -3.74
C GLY A 13 6.34 7.77 -3.61
N ALA A 14 6.42 6.45 -3.40
CA ALA A 14 5.25 5.61 -3.17
C ALA A 14 4.57 5.94 -1.83
N ALA A 15 5.36 6.09 -0.76
CA ALA A 15 4.85 6.44 0.56
C ALA A 15 4.16 7.81 0.58
N LEU A 16 4.71 8.82 -0.08
CA LEU A 16 4.11 10.16 -0.17
C LEU A 16 2.78 10.17 -0.93
N GLN A 17 2.70 9.41 -2.04
CA GLN A 17 1.46 9.30 -2.82
C GLN A 17 0.37 8.58 -2.02
N ALA A 18 0.71 7.44 -1.40
CA ALA A 18 -0.19 6.74 -0.49
C ALA A 18 -0.66 7.63 0.67
N GLY A 19 0.27 8.32 1.34
CA GLY A 19 -0.06 9.23 2.44
C GLY A 19 -0.99 10.37 2.00
N THR A 20 -0.80 10.92 0.80
CA THR A 20 -1.69 11.94 0.25
C THR A 20 -3.11 11.39 0.07
N ARG A 21 -3.25 10.19 -0.50
CA ARG A 21 -4.54 9.54 -0.69
C ARG A 21 -5.21 9.16 0.64
N LEU A 22 -4.43 8.75 1.64
CA LEU A 22 -4.93 8.50 3.00
C LEU A 22 -5.48 9.77 3.64
N ARG A 23 -4.83 10.93 3.47
CA ARG A 23 -5.35 12.21 4.00
C ARG A 23 -6.69 12.57 3.37
N GLU A 24 -6.86 12.35 2.07
CA GLU A 24 -8.14 12.61 1.38
C GLU A 24 -9.26 11.73 1.94
N MET A 25 -8.95 10.49 2.32
CA MET A 25 -9.91 9.54 2.90
C MET A 25 -10.20 9.77 4.39
N LEU A 26 -9.42 10.64 5.06
CA LEU A 26 -9.55 10.84 6.50
C LEU A 26 -10.94 11.38 6.87
N GLY A 27 -11.46 12.32 6.07
CA GLY A 27 -12.78 12.93 6.24
C GLY A 27 -13.98 12.02 5.91
N ASP A 28 -13.73 10.82 5.36
CA ASP A 28 -14.80 9.90 4.98
C ASP A 28 -15.61 9.41 6.20
N SER A 29 -16.92 9.22 5.98
CA SER A 29 -17.81 8.64 6.99
C SER A 29 -17.34 7.24 7.42
N ARG A 30 -17.68 6.82 8.65
CA ARG A 30 -17.36 5.47 9.14
C ARG A 30 -17.85 4.38 8.19
N ALA A 31 -19.07 4.52 7.65
CA ALA A 31 -19.64 3.56 6.69
C ALA A 31 -18.78 3.48 5.42
N SER A 32 -18.34 4.63 4.89
CA SER A 32 -17.50 4.72 3.69
C SER A 32 -16.08 4.18 3.89
N LYS A 33 -15.58 4.06 5.14
CA LYS A 33 -14.26 3.47 5.42
C LYS A 33 -14.24 1.95 5.22
N GLY A 34 -15.40 1.29 5.19
CA GLY A 34 -15.49 -0.15 4.94
C GLY A 34 -14.72 -0.98 5.96
N VAL A 35 -14.87 -0.65 7.26
CA VAL A 35 -14.18 -1.34 8.35
C VAL A 35 -14.69 -2.78 8.46
N THR A 36 -13.78 -3.74 8.36
CA THR A 36 -14.03 -5.18 8.51
C THR A 36 -12.96 -5.81 9.41
N THR A 37 -13.06 -7.10 9.70
CA THR A 37 -12.08 -7.84 10.52
C THR A 37 -11.47 -8.99 9.74
N LYS A 38 -10.21 -9.33 10.03
CA LYS A 38 -9.51 -10.51 9.48
C LYS A 38 -9.66 -11.71 10.43
N ARG A 39 -8.69 -11.94 11.32
CA ARG A 39 -8.61 -13.14 12.18
C ARG A 39 -9.43 -13.05 13.46
N GLY A 40 -9.89 -11.85 13.84
CA GLY A 40 -10.68 -11.65 15.05
C GLY A 40 -11.17 -10.21 15.23
N PRO A 41 -11.94 -9.93 16.30
CA PRO A 41 -12.62 -8.65 16.48
C PRO A 41 -11.70 -7.42 16.58
N ALA A 42 -10.45 -7.62 17.01
CA ALA A 42 -9.45 -6.56 17.11
C ALA A 42 -8.54 -6.45 15.87
N ASP A 43 -8.65 -7.38 14.92
CA ASP A 43 -7.83 -7.43 13.71
C ASP A 43 -8.55 -6.70 12.58
N LEU A 44 -8.57 -5.37 12.67
CA LEU A 44 -9.33 -4.50 11.78
C LEU A 44 -8.61 -4.25 10.45
N VAL A 45 -9.39 -4.12 9.38
CA VAL A 45 -8.92 -3.66 8.07
C VAL A 45 -9.96 -2.75 7.43
N THR A 46 -9.50 -1.77 6.66
CA THR A 46 -10.34 -0.78 5.98
C THR A 46 -10.09 -0.77 4.48
N ARG A 47 -10.92 -0.02 3.75
CA ARG A 47 -10.64 0.32 2.35
C ARG A 47 -9.28 1.02 2.18
N ALA A 48 -8.84 1.77 3.17
CA ALA A 48 -7.61 2.55 3.10
C ALA A 48 -6.38 1.65 3.04
N ASP A 49 -6.38 0.55 3.80
CA ASP A 49 -5.28 -0.42 3.85
C ASP A 49 -5.09 -1.08 2.47
N ARG A 50 -6.17 -1.64 1.91
CA ARG A 50 -6.16 -2.28 0.59
C ARG A 50 -5.74 -1.32 -0.54
N MET A 51 -6.34 -0.12 -0.56
CA MET A 51 -6.00 0.89 -1.56
C MET A 51 -4.52 1.29 -1.49
N THR A 52 -3.99 1.48 -0.29
CA THR A 52 -2.60 1.88 -0.10
C THR A 52 -1.64 0.79 -0.56
N GLU A 53 -1.95 -0.47 -0.24
CA GLU A 53 -1.19 -1.62 -0.72
C GLU A 53 -1.20 -1.70 -2.25
N ASP A 54 -2.37 -1.67 -2.88
CA ASP A 54 -2.50 -1.72 -4.34
C ASP A 54 -1.69 -0.60 -5.02
N LEU A 55 -1.76 0.63 -4.49
CA LEU A 55 -1.03 1.77 -5.03
C LEU A 55 0.49 1.59 -4.90
N ILE A 56 0.97 1.26 -3.70
CA ILE A 56 2.41 1.10 -3.44
C ILE A 56 2.97 -0.04 -4.28
N VAL A 57 2.31 -1.20 -4.27
CA VAL A 57 2.75 -2.36 -5.04
C VAL A 57 2.72 -2.06 -6.53
N GLY A 58 1.68 -1.40 -7.04
CA GLY A 58 1.59 -0.98 -8.44
C GLY A 58 2.77 -0.10 -8.86
N LEU A 59 3.11 0.92 -8.05
CA LEU A 59 4.23 1.82 -8.31
C LEU A 59 5.58 1.08 -8.28
N LEU A 60 5.80 0.21 -7.30
CA LEU A 60 7.03 -0.56 -7.18
C LEU A 60 7.19 -1.54 -8.35
N ARG A 61 6.12 -2.24 -8.76
CA ARG A 61 6.17 -3.18 -9.88
C ARG A 61 6.40 -2.50 -11.23
N ALA A 62 5.78 -1.34 -11.45
CA ALA A 62 6.02 -0.57 -12.65
C ALA A 62 7.49 -0.15 -12.76
N ARG A 63 8.15 0.15 -11.63
CA ARG A 63 9.55 0.61 -11.60
C ARG A 63 10.58 -0.52 -11.48
N PHE A 64 10.22 -1.63 -10.85
CA PHE A 64 11.09 -2.76 -10.53
C PHE A 64 10.37 -4.08 -10.85
N PRO A 65 10.16 -4.40 -12.13
CA PRO A 65 9.30 -5.53 -12.53
C PRO A 65 9.82 -6.92 -12.12
N SER A 66 11.12 -7.05 -11.81
CA SER A 66 11.76 -8.30 -11.36
C SER A 66 11.89 -8.41 -9.83
N HIS A 67 11.30 -7.49 -9.07
CA HIS A 67 11.36 -7.56 -7.61
C HIS A 67 10.22 -8.42 -7.07
N GLY A 68 10.54 -9.23 -6.06
CA GLY A 68 9.52 -9.84 -5.21
C GLY A 68 8.86 -8.80 -4.30
N VAL A 69 7.60 -9.02 -3.96
CA VAL A 69 6.81 -8.19 -3.04
C VAL A 69 6.07 -9.09 -2.06
N ALA A 70 6.12 -8.74 -0.78
CA ALA A 70 5.28 -9.31 0.26
C ALA A 70 4.55 -8.16 0.96
N ALA A 71 3.22 -8.21 0.98
CA ALA A 71 2.37 -7.18 1.56
C ALA A 71 1.29 -7.79 2.48
N GLU A 72 0.77 -6.99 3.41
CA GLU A 72 -0.05 -7.45 4.53
C GLU A 72 -1.46 -7.90 4.11
N GLU A 73 -2.06 -7.20 3.15
CA GLU A 73 -3.44 -7.42 2.70
C GLU A 73 -3.56 -8.52 1.63
N GLY A 74 -2.48 -9.25 1.41
CA GLY A 74 -2.45 -10.45 0.57
C GLY A 74 -1.82 -10.24 -0.79
N THR A 75 -1.35 -9.04 -1.12
CA THR A 75 -0.60 -8.84 -2.36
C THR A 75 0.79 -9.47 -2.23
N ALA A 76 1.04 -10.47 -3.06
CA ALA A 76 2.33 -11.13 -3.17
C ALA A 76 2.75 -11.23 -4.63
N HIS A 77 4.03 -10.96 -4.90
CA HIS A 77 4.63 -11.14 -6.22
C HIS A 77 5.96 -11.86 -6.08
N THR A 78 6.13 -12.92 -6.86
CA THR A 78 7.42 -13.58 -7.05
C THR A 78 8.18 -12.82 -8.14
N GLY A 79 9.39 -12.34 -7.82
CA GLY A 79 10.29 -11.66 -8.75
C GLY A 79 11.05 -12.61 -9.65
#